data_AF-A0A944IKA3-F1
#
_entry.id   AF-A0A944IKA3-F1
#
_cell.length_a   1.000
_cell.length_b   1.000
_cell.length_c   1.000
_cell.angle_alpha   90.00
_cell.angle_beta   90.00
_cell.angle_gamma   90.00
#
_symmetry.space_group_name_H-M   'P 1'
#
loop_
_entity.id
_entity.type
_entity.pdbx_description
1 polymer ?
#
loop_
_entity_poly.entity_id
_entity_poly.type
_entity_poly.pdbx_seq_one_letter_code
_entity_poly.pdbx_strand_id
1 'polypeptide(L)'
;MEGADQSFDVGLELGDLFGVGSPELLDRVLTACCRAGYVTDISQPGHPPQPGRDGHQYTQRAFTTGFTTDPQMLARLTAAADAAGLIVVRTAPTGRGATAVPVPTRDGRPCAAVGRHLDEQNLRHQWEGHIGSEALDELLGAAQVSVVDPEWGSNRLWPVLLKSSAA
;
A
#
# COMPACT_ATOMS: atom_id res chain seq x y z
N MET A 1 -19.86 -16.34 22.66
CA MET A 1 -20.22 -16.41 21.23
C MET A 1 -19.00 -15.93 20.49
N GLU A 2 -18.28 -16.90 19.93
CA GLU A 2 -16.87 -16.84 19.53
C GLU A 2 -16.54 -15.69 18.58
N GLY A 3 -15.42 -15.03 18.90
CA GLY A 3 -14.69 -14.19 17.95
C GLY A 3 -13.97 -15.05 16.93
N ALA A 4 -14.02 -14.62 15.67
CA ALA A 4 -13.08 -15.02 14.66
C ALA A 4 -12.24 -13.79 14.33
N ASP A 5 -11.16 -13.64 15.09
CA ASP A 5 -9.96 -12.96 14.67
C ASP A 5 -9.39 -13.75 13.48
N GLN A 6 -9.67 -13.29 12.26
CA GLN A 6 -9.00 -13.78 11.06
C GLN A 6 -7.91 -12.77 10.73
N SER A 7 -6.79 -12.91 11.44
CA SER A 7 -5.49 -12.46 10.96
C SER A 7 -5.23 -13.18 9.63
N PHE A 8 -5.48 -12.47 8.53
CA PHE A 8 -5.02 -12.91 7.23
C PHE A 8 -3.53 -12.64 7.19
N ASP A 9 -2.76 -13.73 7.23
CA ASP A 9 -1.35 -13.74 6.88
C ASP A 9 -1.24 -13.38 5.39
N VAL A 10 -0.98 -12.10 5.10
CA VAL A 10 -0.84 -11.56 3.73
C VAL A 10 0.56 -11.86 3.15
N GLY A 11 1.38 -12.64 3.87
CA GLY A 11 2.77 -12.96 3.54
C GLY A 11 2.99 -14.14 2.58
N LEU A 12 2.04 -14.44 1.68
CA LEU A 12 2.21 -15.55 0.73
C LEU A 12 2.36 -15.06 -0.70
N GLU A 13 3.62 -15.01 -1.15
CA GLU A 13 4.11 -15.23 -2.53
C GLU A 13 3.10 -15.00 -3.67
N LEU A 14 2.62 -13.77 -3.77
CA LEU A 14 1.83 -13.31 -4.91
C LEU A 14 2.73 -12.86 -6.09
N GLY A 15 4.05 -12.78 -5.89
CA GLY A 15 5.01 -12.30 -6.89
C GLY A 15 5.15 -13.18 -8.13
N ASP A 16 5.03 -14.51 -7.99
CA ASP A 16 5.32 -15.45 -9.08
C ASP A 16 4.11 -15.80 -9.97
N LEU A 17 2.91 -15.34 -9.58
CA LEU A 17 1.65 -15.72 -10.23
C LEU A 17 1.18 -14.72 -11.27
N PHE A 18 1.76 -13.52 -11.31
CA PHE A 18 1.16 -12.41 -12.05
C PHE A 18 2.17 -11.79 -12.99
N GLY A 19 2.03 -12.07 -14.29
CA GLY A 19 2.84 -11.47 -15.35
C GLY A 19 2.87 -9.95 -15.23
N VAL A 20 3.96 -9.45 -14.69
CA VAL A 20 4.15 -8.04 -14.33
C VAL A 20 4.40 -7.22 -15.59
N GLY A 21 3.85 -6.01 -15.67
CA GLY A 21 4.61 -4.92 -16.27
C GLY A 21 5.93 -4.84 -15.51
N SER A 22 7.07 -4.87 -16.22
CA SER A 22 8.33 -5.48 -15.72
C SER A 22 8.58 -5.30 -14.21
N PRO A 23 8.88 -6.39 -13.46
CA PRO A 23 9.12 -6.30 -12.01
C PRO A 23 10.20 -5.26 -11.65
N GLU A 24 11.17 -5.11 -12.55
CA GLU A 24 12.22 -4.07 -12.50
C GLU A 24 11.68 -2.64 -12.43
N LEU A 25 10.56 -2.33 -13.11
CA LEU A 25 9.94 -1.01 -13.04
C LEU A 25 9.34 -0.76 -11.65
N LEU A 26 8.63 -1.75 -11.10
CA LEU A 26 8.02 -1.62 -9.78
C LEU A 26 9.09 -1.41 -8.71
N ASP A 27 10.13 -2.23 -8.69
CA ASP A 27 11.26 -2.09 -7.75
C ASP A 27 11.92 -0.71 -7.84
N ARG A 28 12.09 -0.20 -9.07
CA ARG A 28 12.64 1.14 -9.30
C ARG A 28 11.74 2.24 -8.74
N VAL A 29 10.42 2.14 -8.92
CA VAL A 29 9.47 3.11 -8.39
C VAL A 29 9.47 3.09 -6.86
N LEU A 30 9.37 1.91 -6.24
CA LEU A 30 9.36 1.78 -4.77
C LEU A 30 10.68 2.28 -4.16
N THR A 31 11.81 1.96 -4.78
CA THR A 31 13.11 2.48 -4.36
C THR A 31 13.17 4.01 -4.45
N ALA A 32 12.63 4.60 -5.51
CA ALA A 32 12.58 6.05 -5.67
C ALA A 32 11.70 6.69 -4.58
N CYS A 33 10.53 6.11 -4.28
CA CYS A 33 9.66 6.53 -3.18
C CYS A 33 10.39 6.55 -1.84
N CYS A 34 11.02 5.43 -1.48
CA CYS A 34 11.76 5.31 -0.21
C CYS A 34 12.88 6.35 -0.11
N ARG A 35 13.64 6.57 -1.19
CA ARG A 35 14.70 7.59 -1.23
C ARG A 35 14.18 9.02 -1.15
N ALA A 36 12.96 9.27 -1.61
CA ALA A 36 12.30 10.57 -1.53
C ALA A 36 11.60 10.83 -0.19
N GLY A 37 11.70 9.92 0.78
CA GLY A 37 11.11 10.08 2.12
C GLY A 37 9.69 9.51 2.27
N TYR A 38 9.23 8.70 1.31
CA TYR A 38 8.03 7.87 1.46
C TYR A 38 8.42 6.40 1.58
N VAL A 39 8.55 5.92 2.82
CA VAL A 39 8.98 4.55 3.14
C VAL A 39 7.81 3.61 2.91
N THR A 40 7.83 2.88 1.81
CA THR A 40 6.78 1.91 1.45
C THR A 40 6.96 0.61 2.23
N ASP A 41 5.86 0.04 2.73
CA ASP A 41 5.87 -1.23 3.48
C ASP A 41 5.15 -2.36 2.74
N ILE A 42 4.06 -2.06 2.02
CA ILE A 42 3.31 -3.02 1.21
C ILE A 42 3.02 -2.40 -0.16
N SER A 43 3.10 -3.23 -1.20
CA SER A 43 2.66 -2.84 -2.53
C SER A 43 2.11 -4.04 -3.29
N GLN A 44 1.27 -3.77 -4.28
CA GLN A 44 0.76 -4.79 -5.19
C GLN A 44 0.45 -4.16 -6.54
N PRO A 45 0.86 -4.78 -7.67
CA PRO A 45 0.41 -4.40 -9.01
C PRO A 45 -1.09 -4.58 -9.21
N GLY A 46 -1.64 -3.82 -10.16
CA GLY A 46 -2.98 -4.04 -10.66
C GLY A 46 -2.96 -5.21 -11.64
N HIS A 47 -3.90 -6.14 -11.48
CA HIS A 47 -4.08 -7.25 -12.42
C HIS A 47 -5.53 -7.36 -12.88
N PRO A 48 -5.74 -7.49 -14.20
CA PRO A 48 -7.07 -7.77 -14.73
C PRO A 48 -7.57 -9.13 -14.23
N PRO A 49 -8.87 -9.43 -14.40
CA PRO A 49 -9.41 -10.70 -13.97
C PRO A 49 -8.63 -11.90 -14.54
N GLN A 50 -8.16 -12.78 -13.66
CA GLN A 50 -7.39 -13.98 -14.01
C GLN A 50 -7.71 -15.14 -13.07
N PRO A 51 -7.69 -16.39 -13.55
CA PRO A 51 -7.92 -17.55 -12.69
C PRO A 51 -6.75 -17.77 -11.73
N GLY A 52 -7.05 -17.99 -10.46
CA GLY A 52 -6.12 -18.48 -9.45
C GLY A 52 -5.93 -20.00 -9.53
N ARG A 53 -4.96 -20.53 -8.76
CA ARG A 53 -4.69 -21.98 -8.71
C ARG A 53 -5.84 -22.80 -8.13
N ASP A 54 -6.71 -22.16 -7.35
CA ASP A 54 -7.91 -22.75 -6.78
C ASP A 54 -9.12 -22.69 -7.73
N GLY A 55 -8.93 -22.21 -8.96
CA GLY A 55 -9.96 -22.11 -9.99
C GLY A 55 -10.87 -20.90 -9.86
N HIS A 56 -10.68 -20.05 -8.85
CA HIS A 56 -11.47 -18.83 -8.66
C HIS A 56 -10.90 -17.64 -9.45
N GLN A 57 -11.73 -16.66 -9.78
CA GLN A 57 -11.29 -15.48 -10.53
C GLN A 57 -10.77 -14.38 -9.59
N TYR A 58 -9.53 -13.96 -9.77
CA TYR A 58 -8.90 -12.90 -9.00
C TYR A 58 -8.77 -11.63 -9.82
N THR A 59 -9.01 -10.47 -9.20
CA THR A 59 -8.80 -9.16 -9.82
C THR A 59 -8.18 -8.24 -8.78
N GLN A 60 -7.27 -7.36 -9.21
CA GLN A 60 -6.45 -6.56 -8.31
C GLN A 60 -6.37 -5.10 -8.76
N ARG A 61 -6.40 -4.18 -7.82
CA ARG A 61 -6.01 -2.78 -8.00
C ARG A 61 -4.53 -2.62 -7.66
N ALA A 62 -3.85 -1.75 -8.40
CA ALA A 62 -2.52 -1.31 -8.00
C ALA A 62 -2.63 -0.48 -6.71
N PHE A 63 -1.77 -0.75 -5.73
CA PHE A 63 -1.66 0.07 -4.53
C PHE A 63 -0.26 0.07 -3.94
N THR A 64 0.02 1.07 -3.11
CA THR A 64 1.11 1.02 -2.14
C THR A 64 0.66 1.64 -0.82
N THR A 65 1.22 1.15 0.27
CA THR A 65 1.14 1.74 1.60
C THR A 65 2.53 2.14 2.07
N GLY A 66 2.59 3.06 3.03
CA GLY A 66 3.85 3.48 3.61
C GLY A 66 3.71 4.67 4.55
N PHE A 67 4.87 5.22 4.91
CA PHE A 67 5.02 6.22 5.96
C PHE A 67 5.84 7.41 5.44
N THR A 68 5.52 8.60 5.93
CA THR A 68 6.37 9.78 5.71
C THR A 68 6.29 10.74 6.90
N THR A 69 7.45 11.25 7.30
CA THR A 69 7.58 12.35 8.26
C THR A 69 7.73 13.70 7.55
N ASP A 70 7.98 13.71 6.24
CA ASP A 70 8.19 14.92 5.43
C ASP A 70 6.85 15.50 4.92
N PRO A 71 6.42 16.68 5.41
CA PRO A 71 5.21 17.32 4.93
C PRO A 71 5.25 17.70 3.44
N GLN A 72 6.44 17.97 2.88
CA GLN A 72 6.59 18.32 1.46
C GLN A 72 6.42 17.10 0.57
N MET A 73 7.02 15.96 0.93
CA MET A 73 6.75 14.69 0.26
C MET A 73 5.27 14.32 0.32
N LEU A 74 4.62 14.44 1.49
CA LEU A 74 3.19 14.18 1.63
C LEU A 74 2.33 15.08 0.72
N ALA A 75 2.66 16.37 0.65
CA ALA A 75 1.95 17.32 -0.22
C ALA A 75 2.14 16.99 -1.71
N ARG A 76 3.39 16.69 -2.14
CA ARG A 76 3.70 16.29 -3.52
C ARG A 76 2.95 15.01 -3.92
N LEU A 77 2.99 13.99 -3.06
CA LEU A 77 2.33 12.71 -3.28
C LEU A 77 0.81 12.89 -3.42
N THR A 78 0.20 13.63 -2.50
CA THR A 78 -1.24 13.90 -2.50
C THR A 78 -1.65 14.66 -3.77
N ALA A 79 -0.94 15.74 -4.10
CA ALA A 79 -1.25 16.54 -5.29
C ALA A 79 -1.09 15.75 -6.60
N ALA A 80 -0.05 14.91 -6.72
CA ALA A 80 0.17 14.07 -7.88
C ALA A 80 -0.92 12.99 -8.03
N ALA A 81 -1.32 12.36 -6.92
CA ALA A 81 -2.37 11.37 -6.88
C ALA A 81 -3.74 11.98 -7.21
N ASP A 82 -4.08 13.13 -6.63
CA ASP A 82 -5.33 13.86 -6.91
C ASP A 82 -5.41 14.26 -8.39
N ALA A 83 -4.33 14.80 -8.95
CA ALA A 83 -4.27 15.18 -10.36
C ALA A 83 -4.44 13.98 -11.32
N ALA A 84 -4.05 12.78 -10.86
CA ALA A 84 -4.20 11.54 -11.61
C ALA A 84 -5.51 10.79 -11.31
N GLY A 85 -6.36 11.32 -10.42
CA GLY A 85 -7.60 10.67 -10.00
C GLY A 85 -7.38 9.38 -9.20
N LEU A 86 -6.23 9.23 -8.54
CA LEU A 86 -5.95 8.11 -7.64
C LEU A 86 -6.62 8.35 -6.28
N ILE A 87 -6.87 7.27 -5.54
CA ILE A 87 -7.39 7.36 -4.18
C ILE A 87 -6.20 7.50 -3.22
N VAL A 88 -6.21 8.56 -2.41
CA VAL A 88 -5.25 8.73 -1.30
C VAL A 88 -6.00 8.58 0.02
N VAL A 89 -5.56 7.64 0.84
CA VAL A 89 -6.02 7.48 2.21
C VAL A 89 -4.91 7.92 3.16
N ARG A 90 -5.20 8.94 3.97
CA ARG A 90 -4.28 9.48 4.98
C ARG A 90 -4.82 9.16 6.36
N THR A 91 -4.04 8.48 7.17
CA THR A 91 -4.35 8.25 8.58
C THR A 91 -3.35 9.02 9.43
N ALA A 92 -3.86 10.00 10.18
CA ALA A 92 -3.06 10.63 11.23
C ALA A 92 -2.85 9.64 12.39
N PRO A 93 -1.76 9.74 13.16
CA PRO A 93 -1.48 8.90 14.33
C PRO A 93 -2.60 8.84 15.37
N THR A 94 -3.55 9.79 15.34
CA THR A 94 -4.69 9.88 16.26
C THR A 94 -6.05 9.63 15.59
N GLY A 95 -6.07 9.30 14.30
CA GLY A 95 -7.28 9.29 13.47
C GLY A 95 -8.05 7.97 13.53
N ARG A 96 -9.25 7.99 14.13
CA ARG A 96 -10.29 6.98 13.87
C ARG A 96 -10.94 7.27 12.51
N GLY A 97 -11.01 6.27 11.64
CA GLY A 97 -12.04 6.25 10.58
C GLY A 97 -11.57 6.35 9.13
N ALA A 98 -10.35 5.94 8.77
CA ALA A 98 -10.04 5.81 7.35
C ALA A 98 -10.84 4.66 6.72
N THR A 99 -11.51 4.97 5.61
CA THR A 99 -12.29 4.01 4.81
C THR A 99 -11.33 3.00 4.21
N ALA A 100 -11.43 1.74 4.64
CA ALA A 100 -10.65 0.67 4.05
C ALA A 100 -11.03 0.51 2.57
N VAL A 101 -10.05 0.59 1.67
CA VAL A 101 -10.26 0.48 0.21
C VAL A 101 -9.98 -0.96 -0.22
N PRO A 102 -10.99 -1.70 -0.75
CA PRO A 102 -10.78 -3.02 -1.32
C PRO A 102 -9.74 -3.00 -2.43
N VAL A 103 -8.77 -3.92 -2.39
CA VAL A 103 -7.65 -3.97 -3.34
C VAL A 103 -7.55 -5.26 -4.15
N PRO A 104 -7.81 -6.46 -3.60
CA PRO A 104 -8.13 -7.63 -4.40
C PRO A 104 -9.57 -8.10 -4.20
N THR A 105 -10.11 -8.74 -5.25
CA THR A 105 -11.32 -9.55 -5.16
C THR A 105 -11.08 -10.99 -5.58
N ARG A 106 -11.82 -11.93 -4.98
CA ARG A 106 -12.04 -13.31 -5.45
C ARG A 106 -13.49 -13.47 -5.84
N ASP A 107 -13.76 -13.81 -7.09
CA ASP A 107 -15.11 -13.86 -7.69
C ASP A 107 -15.94 -12.61 -7.40
N GLY A 108 -15.31 -11.44 -7.52
CA GLY A 108 -15.94 -10.15 -7.27
C GLY A 108 -16.15 -9.80 -5.78
N ARG A 109 -15.76 -10.67 -4.85
CA ARG A 109 -15.82 -10.38 -3.40
C ARG A 109 -14.49 -9.85 -2.89
N PRO A 110 -14.45 -8.70 -2.19
CA PRO A 110 -13.24 -8.20 -1.55
C PRO A 110 -12.58 -9.24 -0.64
N CYS A 111 -11.27 -9.41 -0.77
CA CYS A 111 -10.48 -10.31 0.10
C CYS A 111 -9.51 -9.56 1.01
N ALA A 112 -9.12 -8.35 0.64
CA ALA A 112 -8.29 -7.48 1.47
C ALA A 112 -8.60 -6.01 1.19
N ALA A 113 -8.18 -5.14 2.10
CA ALA A 113 -8.34 -3.70 1.97
C ALA A 113 -7.16 -2.96 2.61
N VAL A 114 -6.88 -1.76 2.12
CA VAL A 114 -5.80 -0.88 2.60
C VAL A 114 -6.33 0.46 3.09
N GLY A 115 -5.47 1.26 3.71
CA GLY A 115 -5.84 2.57 4.25
C GLY A 115 -6.33 2.53 5.70
N ARG A 116 -6.30 1.37 6.37
CA ARG A 116 -6.55 1.32 7.82
C ARG A 116 -5.36 1.90 8.58
N HIS A 117 -5.65 2.59 9.68
CA HIS A 117 -4.62 3.06 10.58
C HIS A 117 -4.01 1.88 11.35
N LEU A 118 -2.68 1.73 11.29
CA LEU A 118 -1.90 0.86 12.16
C LEU A 118 -1.60 1.62 13.45
N ASP A 119 -2.07 1.09 14.58
CA ASP A 119 -1.75 1.66 15.88
C ASP A 119 -0.32 1.32 16.33
N GLU A 120 0.11 1.92 17.43
CA GLU A 120 1.44 1.70 18.01
C GLU A 120 1.72 0.22 18.27
N GLN A 121 0.73 -0.54 18.76
CA GLN A 121 0.92 -1.96 19.05
C GLN A 121 1.23 -2.75 17.78
N ASN A 122 0.49 -2.50 16.69
CA ASN A 122 0.74 -3.13 15.40
C ASN A 122 2.09 -2.72 14.80
N LEU A 123 2.47 -1.44 14.92
CA LEU A 123 3.76 -0.96 14.42
C LEU A 123 4.93 -1.56 15.21
N ARG A 124 4.84 -1.62 16.54
CA ARG A 124 5.86 -2.32 17.36
C ARG A 124 5.94 -3.79 16.99
N HIS A 125 4.81 -4.47 16.86
CA HIS A 125 4.81 -5.89 16.46
C HIS A 125 5.53 -6.14 15.13
N GLN A 126 5.41 -5.22 14.16
CA GLN A 126 6.02 -5.38 12.85
C GLN A 126 7.49 -4.97 12.79
N TRP A 127 7.91 -3.96 13.56
CA TRP A 127 9.21 -3.29 13.37
C TRP A 127 10.16 -3.38 14.57
N GLU A 128 9.67 -3.65 15.78
CA GLU A 128 10.49 -3.73 16.97
C GLU A 128 11.54 -4.85 16.85
N GLY A 129 12.79 -4.52 17.14
CA GLY A 129 13.92 -5.45 16.97
C GLY A 129 14.46 -5.55 15.53
N HIS A 130 13.77 -4.99 14.54
CA HIS A 130 14.24 -4.92 13.15
C HIS A 130 14.87 -3.56 12.80
N ILE A 131 14.45 -2.50 13.50
CA ILE A 131 14.99 -1.14 13.35
C ILE A 131 15.44 -0.58 14.71
N GLY A 132 16.28 0.46 14.69
CA GLY A 132 16.70 1.16 15.90
C GLY A 132 15.54 1.90 16.58
N SER A 133 15.66 2.15 17.88
CA SER A 133 14.61 2.82 18.66
C SER A 133 14.25 4.21 18.13
N GLU A 134 15.23 4.98 17.67
CA GLU A 134 15.01 6.31 17.07
C GLU A 134 14.17 6.20 15.78
N ALA A 135 14.47 5.22 14.92
CA ALA A 135 13.70 4.99 13.70
C ALA A 135 12.28 4.50 13.99
N LEU A 136 12.09 3.70 15.04
CA LEU A 136 10.77 3.29 15.50
C LEU A 136 9.96 4.48 16.02
N ASP A 137 10.56 5.37 16.80
CA ASP A 137 9.91 6.58 17.29
C ASP A 137 9.51 7.52 16.12
N GLU A 138 10.38 7.66 15.11
CA GLU A 138 10.04 8.39 13.88
C GLU A 138 8.85 7.75 13.13
N LEU A 139 8.84 6.41 13.01
CA LEU A 139 7.76 5.67 12.36
C LEU A 139 6.41 5.85 13.08
N LEU A 140 6.42 5.81 14.42
CA LEU A 140 5.23 6.02 15.26
C LEU A 140 4.65 7.44 15.11
N GLY A 141 5.51 8.44 14.84
CA GLY A 141 5.11 9.82 14.57
C GLY A 141 4.75 10.11 13.12
N ALA A 142 5.01 9.20 12.19
CA ALA A 142 4.85 9.42 10.76
C ALA A 142 3.38 9.43 10.30
N ALA A 143 3.10 10.15 9.21
CA ALA A 143 1.83 10.02 8.51
C ALA A 143 1.78 8.67 7.78
N GLN A 144 0.69 7.93 7.97
CA GLN A 144 0.41 6.71 7.22
C GLN A 144 -0.37 7.06 5.96
N VAL A 145 0.13 6.59 4.81
CA VAL A 145 -0.43 6.93 3.50
C VAL A 145 -0.61 5.67 2.68
N SER A 146 -1.82 5.48 2.16
CA SER A 146 -2.12 4.51 1.11
C SER A 146 -2.50 5.24 -0.16
N VAL A 147 -1.92 4.82 -1.29
CA VAL A 147 -2.29 5.29 -2.63
C VAL A 147 -2.81 4.10 -3.42
N VAL A 148 -3.97 4.25 -4.05
CA VAL A 148 -4.67 3.16 -4.75
C VAL A 148 -5.12 3.64 -6.13
N ASP A 149 -4.89 2.84 -7.16
CA ASP A 149 -5.54 3.02 -8.46
C ASP A 149 -7.01 2.59 -8.33
N PRO A 150 -7.99 3.48 -8.57
CA PRO A 150 -9.41 3.12 -8.43
C PRO A 150 -9.85 2.07 -9.45
N GLU A 151 -9.12 1.91 -10.56
CA GLU A 151 -9.47 1.02 -11.64
C GLU A 151 -8.83 -0.36 -11.47
N TRP A 152 -9.68 -1.39 -11.51
CA TRP A 152 -9.26 -2.79 -11.42
C TRP A 152 -8.39 -3.19 -12.62
N GLY A 153 -7.23 -3.79 -12.36
CA GLY A 153 -6.26 -4.17 -13.39
C GLY A 153 -5.39 -3.03 -13.91
N SER A 154 -5.66 -1.79 -13.52
CA SER A 154 -4.88 -0.63 -13.94
C SER A 154 -3.59 -0.49 -13.11
N ASN A 155 -2.56 0.06 -13.76
CA ASN A 155 -1.22 0.30 -13.20
C ASN A 155 -0.78 1.77 -13.37
N ARG A 156 -1.72 2.72 -13.42
CA ARG A 156 -1.42 4.16 -13.59
C ARG A 156 -0.73 4.76 -12.37
N LEU A 157 -0.85 4.10 -11.22
CA LEU A 157 -0.23 4.50 -9.98
C LEU A 157 1.31 4.59 -10.09
N TRP A 158 1.98 3.64 -10.75
CA TRP A 158 3.46 3.59 -10.72
C TRP A 158 4.14 4.78 -11.42
N PRO A 159 3.72 5.20 -12.63
CA PRO A 159 4.28 6.40 -13.24
C PRO A 159 4.03 7.69 -12.43
N VAL A 160 2.89 7.78 -11.74
CA VAL A 160 2.54 8.92 -10.89
C VAL A 160 3.47 8.99 -9.69
N LEU A 161 3.68 7.86 -9.01
CA LEU A 161 4.61 7.76 -7.88
C LEU A 161 6.03 8.13 -8.30
N LEU A 162 6.54 7.55 -9.38
CA LEU A 162 7.90 7.81 -9.87
C LEU A 162 8.12 9.31 -10.13
N LYS A 163 7.14 9.98 -10.74
CA LYS A 163 7.21 11.43 -10.99
C LYS A 163 7.20 12.23 -9.69
N SER A 164 6.40 11.83 -8.71
CA SER A 164 6.32 12.52 -7.42
C SER A 164 7.60 12.42 -6.58
N SER A 165 8.39 11.35 -6.77
CA SER A 165 9.63 11.07 -6.04
C SER A 165 10.89 11.69 -6.65
N ALA A 166 10.80 12.36 -7.80
CA ALA A 166 11.97 12.84 -8.56
C ALA A 166 12.40 14.29 -8.25
N ALA A 167 11.86 14.93 -7.21
CA ALA A 167 12.12 16.34 -6.90
C ALA A 167 13.14 16.54 -5.78
#